data_AF-A0A6V7HIL3-F1
#
_entry.id   AF-A0A6V7HIL3-F1
#
_cell.length_a   1.000
_cell.length_b   1.000
_cell.length_c   1.000
_cell.angle_alpha   90.00
_cell.angle_beta   90.00
_cell.angle_gamma   90.00
#
_symmetry.space_group_name_H-M   'P 1'
#
loop_
_entity.id
_entity.type
_entity.pdbx_description
1 polymer ?
#
loop_
_entity_poly.entity_id
_entity_poly.type
_entity_poly.pdbx_seq_one_letter_code
_entity_poly.pdbx_strand_id
1 'polypeptide(L)'
;GSPRFRRDDGRGSVGIRVEKPLSGPERRPSLDVDYNHRIYDKNGWNANAFGGANIRPGQSAQPHVGLNFERNFRNGFIGGSGQAQRLPGGRISPGFGVHGGFRFRRDVNDVESEEMGY
;
A
#
# COMPACT_ATOMS: atom_id res chain seq x y z
N GLY A 1 -12.02 -10.69 16.83
CA GLY A 1 -11.33 -11.23 15.64
C GLY A 1 -11.89 -10.55 14.41
N SER A 2 -11.03 -10.07 13.51
CA SER A 2 -11.44 -9.27 12.35
C SER A 2 -11.56 -10.16 11.11
N PRO A 3 -12.74 -10.26 10.46
CA PRO A 3 -12.92 -11.08 9.27
C PRO A 3 -12.17 -10.47 8.07
N ARG A 4 -11.17 -11.16 7.51
CA ARG A 4 -10.49 -10.74 6.28
C ARG A 4 -11.02 -11.59 5.13
N PHE A 5 -11.70 -10.97 4.16
CA PHE A 5 -12.20 -11.66 2.96
C PHE A 5 -11.34 -11.32 1.74
N ARG A 6 -10.49 -12.25 1.28
CA ARG A 6 -9.83 -12.12 -0.03
C ARG A 6 -10.82 -12.56 -1.10
N ARG A 7 -11.15 -11.69 -2.06
CA ARG A 7 -11.74 -12.13 -3.33
C ARG A 7 -10.59 -12.33 -4.29
N ASP A 8 -10.39 -13.58 -4.71
CA ASP A 8 -9.18 -14.04 -5.37
C ASP A 8 -9.41 -14.16 -6.89
N ASP A 9 -9.16 -13.07 -7.60
CA ASP A 9 -8.89 -13.04 -9.04
C ASP A 9 -7.45 -12.57 -9.33
N GLY A 10 -6.59 -12.56 -8.30
CA GLY A 10 -5.18 -12.15 -8.35
C GLY A 10 -4.95 -10.66 -8.62
N ARG A 11 -6.00 -9.87 -8.85
CA ARG A 11 -5.91 -8.44 -9.21
C ARG A 11 -6.48 -7.53 -8.13
N GLY A 12 -7.40 -7.99 -7.29
CA GLY A 12 -7.97 -7.19 -6.20
C GLY A 12 -7.77 -7.80 -4.83
N SER A 13 -7.73 -6.97 -3.78
CA SER A 13 -7.88 -7.42 -2.40
C SER A 13 -8.80 -6.48 -1.64
N VAL A 14 -9.70 -7.06 -0.84
CA VAL A 14 -10.60 -6.33 0.06
C VAL A 14 -10.21 -6.68 1.49
N GLY A 15 -10.11 -5.67 2.35
CA GLY A 15 -9.95 -5.79 3.79
C GLY A 15 -11.18 -5.23 4.48
N ILE A 16 -11.73 -5.95 5.45
CA ILE A 16 -12.75 -5.42 6.35
C ILE A 16 -12.25 -5.66 7.77
N ARG A 17 -12.32 -4.64 8.64
CA ARG A 17 -11.97 -4.76 10.05
C ARG A 17 -13.08 -4.13 10.87
N VAL A 18 -13.72 -4.93 11.70
CA VAL A 18 -14.68 -4.45 12.68
C VAL A 18 -14.06 -4.62 14.05
N GLU A 19 -14.00 -3.54 14.80
CA GLU A 19 -13.50 -3.55 16.17
C GLU A 19 -14.54 -2.91 17.08
N LYS A 20 -14.91 -3.64 18.14
CA LYS A 20 -15.85 -3.15 19.15
C LYS A 20 -15.18 -3.32 20.50
N PRO A 21 -14.78 -2.23 21.16
CA PRO A 21 -14.28 -2.32 22.53
C PRO A 21 -15.40 -2.85 23.44
N LEU A 22 -15.10 -3.90 24.20
CA LEU A 22 -16.04 -4.54 25.12
C LEU A 22 -15.99 -3.92 26.54
N SER A 23 -15.01 -3.05 26.79
CA SER A 23 -14.79 -2.36 28.07
C SER A 23 -14.46 -0.88 27.84
N GLY A 24 -14.72 -0.05 28.86
CA GLY A 24 -14.51 1.40 28.84
C GLY A 24 -15.77 2.24 28.58
N PRO A 25 -15.68 3.58 28.72
CA PRO A 25 -16.82 4.50 28.56
C PRO A 25 -17.33 4.59 27.12
N GLU A 26 -16.47 4.38 26.13
CA GLU A 26 -16.79 4.45 24.70
C GLU A 26 -16.96 3.02 24.14
N ARG A 27 -18.20 2.67 23.77
CA ARG A 27 -18.60 1.31 23.32
C ARG A 27 -18.99 1.24 21.85
N ARG A 28 -18.85 2.34 21.12
CA ARG A 28 -19.23 2.39 19.70
C ARG A 28 -18.25 1.55 18.86
N PRO A 29 -18.74 0.82 17.86
CA PRO A 29 -17.88 0.05 16.96
C PRO A 29 -17.11 0.99 16.00
N SER A 30 -15.89 0.60 15.65
CA SER A 30 -15.16 1.11 14.49
C SER A 30 -15.22 0.11 13.34
N LEU A 31 -15.32 0.63 12.12
CA LEU A 31 -15.30 -0.15 10.88
C LEU A 31 -14.22 0.39 9.95
N ASP A 32 -13.36 -0.49 9.49
CA ASP A 32 -12.38 -0.23 8.45
C ASP A 32 -12.74 -1.06 7.22
N VAL A 33 -12.79 -0.44 6.06
CA VAL A 33 -12.95 -1.12 4.78
C VAL A 33 -11.89 -0.59 3.84
N ASP A 34 -11.03 -1.48 3.36
CA ASP A 34 -9.97 -1.16 2.40
C ASP A 34 -10.13 -2.02 1.16
N TYR A 35 -9.85 -1.44 0.01
CA TYR A 35 -9.78 -2.11 -1.28
C TYR A 35 -8.48 -1.72 -1.97
N ASN A 36 -7.82 -2.70 -2.56
CA ASN A 36 -6.65 -2.51 -3.39
C ASN A 36 -6.85 -3.28 -4.70
N HIS A 37 -6.46 -2.67 -5.81
CA HIS A 37 -6.55 -3.25 -7.14
C HIS A 37 -5.29 -2.98 -7.93
N ARG A 38 -4.67 -4.05 -8.43
CA ARG A 38 -3.56 -4.00 -9.37
C ARG A 38 -4.10 -3.75 -10.77
N ILE A 39 -3.81 -2.56 -11.29
CA ILE A 39 -4.24 -2.10 -12.61
C ILE A 39 -3.27 -2.60 -13.69
N TYR A 40 -1.96 -2.51 -13.43
CA TYR A 40 -0.93 -2.86 -14.40
C TYR A 40 0.26 -3.51 -13.71
N ASP A 41 0.81 -4.57 -14.30
CA ASP A 41 2.02 -5.24 -13.80
C ASP A 41 2.70 -5.98 -14.95
N LYS A 42 3.45 -5.24 -15.78
CA LYS A 42 4.16 -5.79 -16.96
C LYS A 42 5.43 -5.01 -17.26
N ASN A 43 6.44 -5.71 -17.77
CA ASN A 43 7.70 -5.15 -18.26
C ASN A 43 8.41 -4.22 -17.26
N GLY A 44 8.28 -4.49 -15.95
CA GLY A 44 8.83 -3.66 -14.88
C GLY A 44 7.96 -2.45 -14.49
N TRP A 45 6.85 -2.16 -15.15
CA TRP A 45 5.86 -1.21 -14.65
C TRP A 45 4.87 -1.91 -13.71
N ASN A 46 4.53 -1.24 -12.62
CA ASN A 46 3.48 -1.61 -11.68
C ASN A 46 2.58 -0.39 -11.46
N ALA A 47 1.26 -0.58 -11.49
CA ALA A 47 0.29 0.43 -11.13
C ALA A 47 -0.83 -0.19 -10.30
N ASN A 48 -1.14 0.41 -9.16
CA ASN A 48 -2.19 -0.03 -8.25
C ASN A 48 -3.11 1.14 -7.92
N ALA A 49 -4.41 0.90 -7.86
CA ALA A 49 -5.36 1.77 -7.19
C ALA A 49 -5.73 1.19 -5.84
N PHE A 50 -6.03 2.05 -4.89
CA PHE A 50 -6.54 1.66 -3.59
C PHE A 50 -7.57 2.67 -3.12
N GLY A 51 -8.42 2.25 -2.21
CA GLY A 51 -9.37 3.13 -1.58
C GLY A 51 -10.12 2.41 -0.49
N GLY A 52 -10.70 3.17 0.41
CA GLY A 52 -11.31 2.62 1.58
C GLY A 52 -12.10 3.68 2.34
N ALA A 53 -12.68 3.26 3.44
CA ALA A 53 -13.35 4.15 4.37
C ALA A 53 -13.15 3.65 5.79
N ASN A 54 -12.74 4.57 6.66
CA ASN A 54 -12.63 4.32 8.08
C ASN A 54 -13.76 5.04 8.82
N ILE A 55 -14.48 4.32 9.67
CA ILE A 55 -15.51 4.85 10.56
C ILE A 55 -15.02 4.68 11.98
N ARG A 56 -14.79 5.80 12.66
CA ARG A 56 -14.39 5.83 14.07
C ARG A 56 -15.54 6.29 14.95
N PRO A 57 -15.64 5.78 16.19
CA PRO A 57 -16.53 6.31 17.21
C PRO A 57 -16.48 7.84 17.29
N GLY A 58 -17.65 8.48 17.14
CA GLY A 58 -17.76 9.94 17.26
C GLY A 58 -17.25 10.73 16.05
N GLN A 59 -16.85 10.09 14.96
CA GLN A 59 -16.42 10.75 13.72
C GLN A 59 -17.24 10.27 12.51
N SER A 60 -17.40 11.14 11.52
CA SER A 60 -17.94 10.74 10.21
C SER A 60 -17.00 9.76 9.51
N ALA A 61 -17.55 8.98 8.57
CA ALA A 61 -16.74 8.14 7.69
C ALA A 61 -15.69 8.98 6.97
N GLN A 62 -14.43 8.52 7.01
CA GLN A 62 -13.28 9.12 6.34
C GLN A 62 -12.91 8.25 5.14
N PRO A 63 -13.54 8.46 3.97
CA PRO A 63 -13.14 7.77 2.75
C PRO A 63 -11.80 8.30 2.26
N HIS A 64 -11.00 7.39 1.72
CA HIS A 64 -9.77 7.71 1.02
C HIS A 64 -9.67 6.92 -0.28
N VAL A 65 -8.95 7.49 -1.24
CA VAL A 65 -8.67 6.84 -2.53
C VAL A 65 -7.29 7.28 -3.00
N GLY A 66 -6.59 6.41 -3.70
CA GLY A 66 -5.31 6.73 -4.27
C GLY A 66 -4.86 5.76 -5.33
N LEU A 67 -3.73 6.10 -5.93
CA LEU A 67 -3.04 5.33 -6.94
C LEU A 67 -1.54 5.43 -6.72
N ASN A 68 -0.86 4.32 -6.97
CA ASN A 68 0.59 4.24 -6.95
C ASN A 68 1.05 3.68 -8.29
N PHE A 69 2.13 4.22 -8.83
CA PHE A 69 2.80 3.70 -10.01
C PHE A 69 4.30 3.58 -9.73
N GLU A 70 4.91 2.55 -10.27
CA GLU A 70 6.34 2.28 -10.14
C GLU A 70 6.87 1.70 -11.46
N ARG A 71 8.08 2.08 -11.82
CA ARG A 71 8.86 1.56 -12.93
C ARG A 71 10.17 1.02 -12.38
N ASN A 72 10.32 -0.29 -12.47
CA ASN A 72 11.53 -1.02 -12.17
C ASN A 72 12.45 -1.07 -13.39
N PHE A 73 13.74 -0.93 -13.12
CA PHE A 73 14.84 -1.12 -14.06
C PHE A 73 15.91 -2.00 -13.41
N ARG A 74 16.93 -2.42 -14.18
CA ARG A 74 17.90 -3.45 -13.78
C ARG A 74 18.48 -3.23 -12.37
N ASN A 75 18.81 -1.98 -12.05
CA ASN A 75 19.54 -1.59 -10.84
C ASN A 75 18.74 -0.65 -9.94
N GLY A 76 17.41 -0.58 -10.06
CA GLY A 76 16.62 0.35 -9.25
C GLY A 76 15.15 0.46 -9.66
N PHE A 77 14.50 1.46 -9.10
CA PHE A 77 13.10 1.76 -9.37
C PHE A 77 12.83 3.26 -9.16
N ILE A 78 11.81 3.75 -9.87
CA ILE A 78 11.24 5.09 -9.66
C ILE A 78 9.72 4.97 -9.68
N GLY A 79 9.04 5.73 -8.86
CA GLY A 79 7.60 5.68 -8.74
C GLY A 79 7.02 6.97 -8.22
N GLY A 80 5.70 7.01 -8.23
CA GLY A 80 4.92 8.07 -7.67
C GLY A 80 3.63 7.55 -7.05
N SER A 81 3.04 8.39 -6.22
CA SER A 81 1.77 8.13 -5.56
C SER A 81 0.93 9.38 -5.54
N GLY A 82 -0.38 9.19 -5.59
CA GLY A 82 -1.37 10.23 -5.40
C GLY A 82 -2.51 9.67 -4.58
N GLN A 83 -3.01 10.43 -3.62
CA GLN A 83 -4.16 10.07 -2.82
C GLN A 83 -5.00 11.30 -2.47
N ALA A 84 -6.27 11.06 -2.17
CA ALA A 84 -7.18 12.05 -1.64
C ALA A 84 -7.97 11.44 -0.50
N GLN A 85 -8.09 12.17 0.61
CA GLN A 85 -8.86 11.76 1.78
C GLN A 85 -9.92 12.82 2.09
N ARG A 86 -11.14 12.38 2.41
CA ARG A 86 -12.18 13.29 2.86
C ARG A 86 -12.06 13.49 4.36
N LEU A 87 -11.84 14.74 4.76
CA LEU A 87 -11.74 15.16 6.15
C LEU A 87 -13.12 15.43 6.75
N PRO A 88 -13.23 15.47 8.09
CA PRO A 88 -14.41 15.97 8.77
C PRO A 88 -14.86 17.33 8.22
N GLY A 89 -16.17 17.51 8.00
CA GLY A 89 -16.72 18.70 7.36
C GLY A 89 -16.68 18.69 5.82
N GLY A 90 -16.30 17.56 5.20
CA GLY A 90 -16.44 17.34 3.76
C GLY A 90 -15.31 17.88 2.89
N ARG A 91 -14.30 18.53 3.49
CA ARG A 91 -13.09 18.99 2.79
C ARG A 91 -12.30 17.81 2.22
N ILE A 92 -11.68 18.00 1.06
CA ILE A 92 -10.82 17.01 0.42
C ILE A 92 -9.37 17.41 0.66
N SER A 93 -8.57 16.49 1.20
CA SER A 93 -7.13 16.64 1.40
C SER A 93 -6.38 15.79 0.37
N PRO A 94 -5.81 16.39 -0.69
CA PRO A 94 -4.95 15.67 -1.61
C PRO A 94 -3.54 15.47 -1.02
N GLY A 95 -2.86 14.42 -1.46
CA GLY A 95 -1.46 14.16 -1.17
C GLY A 95 -0.80 13.49 -2.37
N PHE A 96 0.41 13.89 -2.69
CA PHE A 96 1.19 13.34 -3.80
C PHE A 96 2.63 13.13 -3.37
N GLY A 97 3.29 12.16 -3.98
CA GLY A 97 4.66 11.82 -3.67
C GLY A 97 5.38 11.22 -4.86
N VAL A 98 6.70 11.35 -4.86
CA VAL A 98 7.62 10.66 -5.76
C VAL A 98 8.62 9.89 -4.91
N HIS A 99 8.99 8.70 -5.33
CA HIS A 99 9.95 7.86 -4.62
C HIS A 99 10.81 7.09 -5.62
N GLY A 100 11.98 6.66 -5.18
CA GLY A 100 12.87 5.85 -6.01
C GLY A 100 14.06 5.36 -5.20
N GLY A 101 14.77 4.38 -5.76
CA GLY A 101 15.92 3.79 -5.11
C GLY A 101 16.81 3.01 -6.06
N PHE A 102 18.06 2.85 -5.67
CA PHE A 102 19.06 2.04 -6.36
C PHE A 102 19.28 0.72 -5.61
N ARG A 103 19.51 -0.36 -6.37
CA ARG A 103 19.84 -1.69 -5.86
C ARG A 103 21.27 -2.02 -6.28
N PHE A 104 22.15 -2.17 -5.30
CA PHE A 104 23.52 -2.61 -5.52
C PHE A 104 23.59 -4.12 -5.42
N ARG A 105 24.25 -4.77 -6.37
CA ARG A 105 24.62 -6.18 -6.27
C ARG A 105 26.13 -6.22 -6.07
N ARG A 106 26.59 -6.96 -5.07
CA ARG A 106 28.00 -7.32 -4.92
C ARG A 106 28.14 -8.69 -5.53
N ASP A 107 28.87 -8.80 -6.63
CA ASP A 107 29.29 -10.09 -7.15
C ASP A 107 30.37 -10.63 -6.19
N VAL A 108 30.14 -11.81 -5.62
CA VAL A 108 31.03 -12.44 -4.61
C VAL A 108 32.12 -13.29 -5.28
N ASN A 109 32.23 -13.24 -6.62
CA ASN A 109 33.04 -14.20 -7.38
C ASN A 109 34.48 -13.74 -7.70
N ASP A 110 34.92 -12.57 -7.25
CA ASP A 110 36.28 -12.07 -7.55
C ASP A 110 37.31 -12.37 -6.45
N VAL A 111 36.98 -13.20 -5.45
CA VAL A 111 37.90 -13.50 -4.32
C VAL A 111 38.58 -14.88 -4.42
N GLU A 112 38.23 -15.72 -5.39
CA GLU A 112 38.82 -17.07 -5.52
C GLU A 112 39.81 -17.22 -6.69
N SER A 113 39.92 -16.24 -7.59
CA SER A 113 40.78 -16.33 -8.79
C SER A 113 42.20 -15.78 -8.62
N GLU A 114 42.54 -15.17 -7.47
CA GLU A 114 43.89 -14.64 -7.21
C GLU A 114 44.79 -15.55 -6.36
N GLU A 115 44.30 -16.68 -5.81
CA GLU A 115 45.10 -17.60 -4.96
C GLU A 115 45.67 -18.83 -5.72
N MET A 116 45.45 -18.94 -7.03
CA MET A 116 46.08 -19.99 -7.85
C MET A 116 46.86 -19.43 -9.03
N GLY A 117 47.82 -18.56 -8.72
CA GLY A 117 48.90 -18.19 -9.61
C GLY A 117 50.23 -18.46 -8.93
N TYR A 118 50.74 -19.70 -9.02
CA TYR A 118 52.13 -20.15 -9.24
C TYR A 118 52.22 -21.66 -9.02
#